data_AF-A0A485N1M8-F1
#
_entry.id   AF-A0A485N1M8-F1
#
_cell.length_a   1.000
_cell.length_b   1.000
_cell.length_c   1.000
_cell.angle_alpha   90.00
_cell.angle_beta   90.00
_cell.angle_gamma   90.00
#
_symmetry.space_group_name_H-M   'P 1'
#
loop_
_entity.id
_entity.type
_entity.pdbx_description
1 polymer ?
#
loop_
_entity_poly.entity_id
_entity_poly.type
_entity_poly.pdbx_seq_one_letter_code
_entity_poly.pdbx_strand_id
1 'polypeptide(L)'
;MTHLLPAATLSPSEQNFSPLGKLEGKQPGFFTAMAKDILGEAGLHFDELNKLRVLDPEVTQQTTELKEECKDFVDKHQTEQMFQKIVGGLIELVDQLAKEAENEKMKAIGARNLLKSIAKQREAQQQQLRALIAEKKMQLERYRVEYEALCKVEAEQNEFIDQFIFQK
;
A
#
# COMPACT_ATOMS: atom_id res chain seq x y z
N MET A 1 -104.21 5.26 44.15
CA MET A 1 -103.55 6.56 43.99
C MET A 1 -102.43 6.39 42.97
N THR A 2 -102.71 6.64 41.69
CA THR A 2 -102.33 7.91 40.99
C THR A 2 -100.83 7.93 40.70
N HIS A 3 -100.29 7.94 39.47
CA HIS A 3 -100.82 8.27 38.14
C HIS A 3 -99.84 7.84 37.02
N LEU A 4 -100.41 7.46 35.88
CA LEU A 4 -100.04 7.78 34.47
C LEU A 4 -98.65 7.45 33.84
N LEU A 5 -98.68 6.43 32.95
CA LEU A 5 -98.45 6.40 31.47
C LEU A 5 -98.17 7.74 30.73
N PRO A 6 -97.57 7.77 29.50
CA PRO A 6 -97.77 6.87 28.33
C PRO A 6 -96.48 6.47 27.55
N ALA A 7 -96.37 5.35 26.81
CA ALA A 7 -97.10 4.76 25.67
C ALA A 7 -96.68 5.26 24.27
N ALA A 8 -96.07 4.35 23.49
CA ALA A 8 -96.21 4.16 22.03
C ALA A 8 -95.47 2.85 21.65
N THR A 9 -96.15 1.69 21.50
CA THR A 9 -96.66 1.10 20.22
C THR A 9 -95.51 0.77 19.22
N LEU A 10 -95.24 -0.45 18.73
CA LEU A 10 -96.07 -1.60 18.35
C LEU A 10 -95.27 -2.93 18.36
N SER A 11 -95.98 -4.04 18.58
CA SER A 11 -95.62 -5.47 18.42
C SER A 11 -96.02 -5.99 17.00
N PRO A 12 -96.02 -7.31 16.64
CA PRO A 12 -95.48 -8.54 17.24
C PRO A 12 -94.80 -9.53 16.22
N SER A 13 -94.42 -10.72 16.71
CA SER A 13 -94.22 -12.02 16.00
C SER A 13 -92.94 -12.17 15.14
N GLU A 14 -92.16 -13.24 15.21
CA GLU A 14 -92.51 -14.65 15.45
C GLU A 14 -91.58 -15.32 16.48
N GLN A 15 -92.21 -16.19 17.25
CA GLN A 15 -91.60 -17.16 18.14
C GLN A 15 -90.91 -18.24 17.32
N ASN A 16 -89.67 -18.58 17.66
CA ASN A 16 -89.29 -19.98 17.82
C ASN A 16 -88.06 -20.07 18.73
N PHE A 17 -88.33 -20.41 19.98
CA PHE A 17 -87.31 -20.81 20.94
C PHE A 17 -86.72 -22.16 20.51
N SER A 18 -85.39 -22.14 20.52
CA SER A 18 -84.34 -23.17 20.65
C SER A 18 -84.76 -24.60 21.03
N PRO A 19 -83.84 -25.56 20.87
CA PRO A 19 -83.02 -25.82 22.07
C PRO A 19 -81.54 -26.14 21.77
N LEU A 20 -80.67 -25.48 22.54
CA LEU A 20 -79.56 -26.10 23.28
C LEU A 20 -79.09 -27.47 22.73
N GLY A 21 -78.30 -27.42 21.67
CA GLY A 21 -77.50 -28.54 21.20
C GLY A 21 -76.17 -28.58 21.94
N LYS A 22 -76.15 -29.34 23.04
CA LYS A 22 -75.02 -30.07 23.63
C LYS A 22 -73.63 -29.40 23.61
N LEU A 23 -73.25 -28.93 24.80
CA LEU A 23 -71.87 -28.82 25.24
C LEU A 23 -71.20 -30.19 25.19
N GLU A 24 -70.49 -30.50 24.10
CA GLU A 24 -69.53 -31.60 24.05
C GLU A 24 -68.14 -31.07 23.69
N GLY A 25 -67.25 -31.11 24.69
CA GLY A 25 -65.81 -31.37 24.55
C GLY A 25 -65.06 -30.82 23.34
N LYS A 26 -65.01 -29.50 23.16
CA LYS A 26 -64.06 -28.87 22.22
C LYS A 26 -63.00 -28.07 22.97
N GLN A 27 -61.77 -28.51 22.75
CA GLN A 27 -60.56 -28.15 23.49
C GLN A 27 -60.31 -26.64 23.57
N PRO A 28 -59.61 -26.14 24.62
CA PRO A 28 -59.22 -24.74 24.73
C PRO A 28 -58.39 -24.24 23.53
N GLY A 29 -57.77 -25.13 22.76
CA GLY A 29 -57.03 -24.82 21.54
C GLY A 29 -57.89 -24.39 20.34
N PHE A 30 -59.20 -24.69 20.32
CA PHE A 30 -60.07 -24.32 19.18
C PHE A 30 -60.35 -22.81 19.15
N PHE A 31 -60.51 -22.18 20.31
CA PHE A 31 -60.68 -20.72 20.41
C PHE A 31 -59.37 -19.96 20.17
N THR A 32 -58.22 -20.52 20.57
CA THR A 32 -56.90 -19.90 20.31
C THR A 32 -56.54 -19.96 18.82
N ALA A 33 -56.86 -21.07 18.15
CA ALA A 33 -56.67 -21.20 16.70
C ALA A 33 -57.57 -20.22 15.92
N MET A 34 -58.87 -20.17 16.24
CA MET A 34 -59.81 -19.23 15.61
C MET A 34 -59.45 -17.77 15.87
N ALA A 35 -58.97 -17.42 17.07
CA ALA A 35 -58.47 -16.07 17.35
C ALA A 35 -57.20 -15.76 16.55
N LYS A 36 -56.27 -16.71 16.41
CA LYS A 36 -55.07 -16.56 15.58
C LYS A 36 -55.43 -16.36 14.09
N ASP A 37 -56.47 -17.04 13.62
CA ASP A 37 -56.95 -16.92 12.23
C ASP A 37 -57.64 -15.56 11.98
N ILE A 38 -58.50 -15.09 12.90
CA ILE A 38 -59.17 -13.77 12.79
C ILE A 38 -58.17 -12.61 12.90
N LEU A 39 -57.16 -12.74 13.78
CA LEU A 39 -56.09 -11.75 13.86
C LEU A 39 -55.16 -11.79 12.65
N GLY A 40 -54.89 -12.98 12.10
CA GLY A 40 -54.16 -13.14 10.84
C GLY A 40 -54.88 -12.49 9.65
N GLU A 41 -56.20 -12.63 9.55
CA GLU A 41 -57.04 -11.94 8.55
C GLU A 41 -57.02 -10.41 8.71
N ALA A 42 -56.80 -9.90 9.93
CA ALA A 42 -56.62 -8.48 10.23
C ALA A 42 -55.18 -7.98 10.06
N GLY A 43 -54.23 -8.84 9.67
CA GLY A 43 -52.80 -8.52 9.54
C GLY A 43 -52.10 -8.29 10.88
N LEU A 44 -52.59 -8.91 11.96
CA LEU A 44 -52.05 -8.78 13.31
C LEU A 44 -51.52 -10.13 13.80
N HIS A 45 -50.24 -10.15 14.18
CA HIS A 45 -49.51 -11.32 14.64
C HIS A 45 -49.16 -11.18 16.12
N PHE A 46 -49.16 -12.28 16.87
CA PHE A 46 -48.66 -12.30 18.24
C PHE A 46 -47.17 -12.69 18.25
N ASP A 47 -46.36 -11.92 18.96
CA ASP A 47 -44.95 -12.19 19.22
C ASP A 47 -44.75 -13.15 20.41
N GLU A 48 -43.53 -13.66 20.61
CA GLU A 48 -43.14 -14.59 21.69
C GLU A 48 -43.42 -14.05 23.10
N LEU A 49 -43.61 -12.73 23.24
CA LEU A 49 -43.98 -12.03 24.47
C LEU A 49 -45.49 -11.69 24.56
N ASN A 50 -46.34 -12.33 23.75
CA ASN A 50 -47.79 -12.10 23.65
C ASN A 50 -48.19 -10.65 23.32
N LYS A 51 -47.33 -9.91 22.63
CA LYS A 51 -47.63 -8.56 22.15
C LYS A 51 -48.19 -8.62 20.73
N LEU A 52 -49.21 -7.82 20.47
CA LEU A 52 -49.77 -7.62 19.14
C LEU A 52 -48.76 -6.87 18.25
N ARG A 53 -48.44 -7.41 17.09
CA ARG A 53 -47.58 -6.81 16.06
C ARG A 53 -48.29 -6.83 14.71
N VAL A 54 -47.99 -5.85 13.87
CA VAL A 54 -48.56 -5.75 12.50
C VAL A 54 -47.74 -6.55 11.48
N LEU A 55 -46.49 -6.86 11.81
CA LEU A 55 -45.63 -7.74 11.01
C LEU A 55 -45.46 -9.07 11.73
N ASP A 56 -45.36 -10.13 10.94
CA ASP A 56 -44.98 -11.45 11.43
C ASP A 56 -43.60 -11.36 12.14
N PRO A 57 -43.50 -11.85 13.40
CA PRO A 57 -42.23 -11.91 14.14
C PRO A 57 -41.11 -12.57 13.35
N GLU A 58 -41.41 -13.63 12.58
CA GLU A 58 -40.41 -14.34 11.78
C GLU A 58 -39.85 -13.46 10.65
N VAL A 59 -40.73 -12.72 9.95
CA VAL A 59 -40.34 -11.77 8.90
C VAL A 59 -39.55 -10.60 9.48
N THR A 60 -39.90 -10.15 10.69
CA THR A 60 -39.17 -9.08 11.40
C THR A 60 -37.76 -9.53 11.78
N GLN A 61 -37.61 -10.76 12.25
CA GLN A 61 -36.32 -11.34 12.61
C GLN A 61 -35.44 -11.51 11.37
N GLN A 62 -35.96 -12.13 10.30
CA GLN A 62 -35.24 -12.29 9.03
C GLN A 62 -34.82 -10.95 8.43
N THR A 63 -35.68 -9.92 8.52
CA THR A 63 -35.34 -8.56 8.05
C THR A 63 -34.22 -7.93 8.89
N THR A 64 -34.15 -8.25 10.18
CA THR A 64 -33.10 -7.75 11.08
C THR A 64 -31.78 -8.48 10.83
N GLU A 65 -31.80 -9.80 10.67
CA GLU A 65 -30.63 -10.60 10.31
C GLU A 65 -30.06 -10.17 8.96
N LEU A 66 -30.90 -10.02 7.93
CA LEU A 66 -30.48 -9.52 6.62
C LEU A 66 -29.87 -8.11 6.72
N LYS A 67 -30.39 -7.24 7.59
CA LYS A 67 -29.84 -5.89 7.79
C LYS A 67 -28.45 -5.92 8.42
N GLU A 68 -28.22 -6.78 9.41
CA GLU A 68 -26.89 -6.95 10.02
C GLU A 68 -25.92 -7.60 9.02
N GLU A 69 -26.33 -8.62 8.25
CA GLU A 69 -25.52 -9.19 7.19
C GLU A 69 -25.15 -8.18 6.10
N CYS A 70 -26.09 -7.33 5.70
CA CYS A 70 -25.82 -6.23 4.76
C CYS A 70 -24.78 -5.26 5.32
N LYS A 71 -24.84 -4.96 6.62
CA LYS A 71 -23.89 -4.07 7.29
C LYS A 71 -22.50 -4.71 7.35
N ASP A 72 -22.41 -5.97 7.75
CA ASP A 72 -21.16 -6.73 7.77
C ASP A 72 -20.53 -6.83 6.37
N PHE A 73 -21.36 -6.99 5.34
CA PHE A 73 -20.90 -7.01 3.95
C PHE A 73 -20.31 -5.67 3.52
N VAL A 74 -20.97 -4.56 3.87
CA VAL A 74 -20.45 -3.20 3.62
C VAL A 74 -19.14 -2.96 4.37
N ASP A 75 -19.05 -3.35 5.64
CA ASP A 75 -17.84 -3.18 6.46
C ASP A 75 -16.66 -4.02 5.94
N LYS A 76 -16.93 -5.25 5.48
CA LYS A 76 -15.93 -6.08 4.78
C LYS A 76 -15.45 -5.41 3.50
N HIS A 77 -16.37 -4.91 2.67
CA HIS A 77 -15.99 -4.19 1.45
C HIS A 77 -15.20 -2.90 1.72
N GLN A 78 -15.53 -2.15 2.79
CA GLN A 78 -14.72 -1.00 3.20
C GLN A 78 -13.30 -1.42 3.60
N THR A 79 -13.16 -2.55 4.29
CA THR A 79 -11.86 -3.11 4.68
C THR A 79 -11.03 -3.50 3.45
N GLU A 80 -11.65 -4.12 2.44
CA GLU A 80 -10.99 -4.47 1.17
C GLU A 80 -10.49 -3.22 0.42
N GLN A 81 -11.27 -2.15 0.39
CA GLN A 81 -10.86 -0.88 -0.25
C GLN A 81 -9.62 -0.27 0.44
N MET A 82 -9.55 -0.33 1.78
CA MET A 82 -8.36 0.13 2.51
C MET A 82 -7.13 -0.72 2.19
N PHE A 83 -7.28 -2.04 2.08
CA PHE A 83 -6.19 -2.92 1.68
C PHE A 83 -5.69 -2.59 0.28
N GLN A 84 -6.59 -2.39 -0.70
CA GLN A 84 -6.21 -1.98 -2.06
C GLN A 84 -5.45 -0.64 -2.07
N LYS A 85 -5.87 0.32 -1.24
CA LYS A 85 -5.15 1.60 -1.10
C LYS A 85 -3.74 1.42 -0.54
N ILE A 86 -3.57 0.57 0.46
CA ILE A 86 -2.26 0.28 1.07
C ILE A 86 -1.35 -0.41 0.04
N VAL A 87 -1.86 -1.41 -0.67
CA VAL A 87 -1.11 -2.12 -1.72
C VAL A 87 -0.74 -1.17 -2.85
N GLY A 88 -1.66 -0.30 -3.29
CA GLY A 88 -1.37 0.74 -4.28
C GLY A 88 -0.24 1.68 -3.84
N GLY A 89 -0.29 2.16 -2.60
CA GLY A 89 0.78 2.99 -2.03
C GLY A 89 2.12 2.24 -1.94
N LEU A 90 2.11 0.94 -1.60
CA LEU A 90 3.32 0.12 -1.58
C LEU A 90 3.92 -0.04 -2.97
N ILE A 91 3.09 -0.27 -4.00
CA ILE A 91 3.55 -0.37 -5.39
C ILE A 91 4.24 0.93 -5.82
N GLU A 92 3.63 2.08 -5.52
CA GLU A 92 4.22 3.38 -5.84
C GLU A 92 5.57 3.61 -5.13
N LEU A 93 5.67 3.25 -3.86
CA LEU A 93 6.92 3.35 -3.09
C LEU A 93 8.01 2.44 -3.66
N VAL A 94 7.65 1.20 -4.03
CA VAL A 94 8.59 0.25 -4.66
C VAL A 94 9.06 0.76 -6.02
N ASP A 95 8.18 1.34 -6.82
CA ASP A 95 8.52 1.94 -8.12
C ASP A 95 9.46 3.15 -7.97
N GLN A 96 9.22 4.00 -6.97
CA GLN A 96 10.11 5.12 -6.66
C GLN A 96 11.49 4.62 -6.22
N LEU A 97 11.53 3.64 -5.31
CA LEU A 97 12.77 3.05 -4.84
C LEU A 97 13.55 2.39 -5.98
N ALA A 98 12.87 1.69 -6.90
CA ALA A 98 13.51 1.10 -8.08
C ALA A 98 14.15 2.16 -8.98
N LYS A 99 13.47 3.30 -9.21
CA LYS A 99 14.03 4.43 -9.98
C LYS A 99 15.23 5.06 -9.29
N GLU A 100 15.17 5.26 -7.98
CA GLU A 100 16.29 5.80 -7.21
C GLU A 100 17.50 4.86 -7.21
N ALA A 101 17.26 3.56 -7.04
CA ALA A 101 18.30 2.55 -7.10
C ALA A 101 19.01 2.52 -8.46
N GLU A 102 18.26 2.64 -9.56
CA GLU A 102 18.85 2.72 -10.90
C GLU A 102 19.63 4.02 -11.13
N ASN A 103 19.14 5.15 -10.61
CA ASN A 103 19.88 6.41 -10.66
C ASN A 103 21.22 6.31 -9.94
N GLU A 104 21.24 5.76 -8.72
CA GLU A 104 22.48 5.55 -7.97
C GLU A 104 23.40 4.52 -8.63
N LYS A 105 22.85 3.45 -9.23
CA LYS A 105 23.63 2.51 -10.05
C LYS A 105 24.36 3.22 -11.18
N MET A 106 23.65 4.10 -11.91
CA MET A 106 24.24 4.87 -13.01
C MET A 106 25.34 5.82 -12.53
N LYS A 107 25.14 6.52 -11.40
CA LYS A 107 26.18 7.38 -10.79
C LYS A 107 27.41 6.57 -10.39
N ALA A 108 27.23 5.40 -9.77
CA ALA A 108 28.32 4.53 -9.36
C ALA A 108 29.14 4.01 -10.56
N ILE A 109 28.46 3.62 -11.65
CA ILE A 109 29.12 3.24 -12.92
C ILE A 109 29.91 4.42 -13.48
N GLY A 110 29.33 5.62 -13.49
CA GLY A 110 30.00 6.84 -13.94
C GLY A 110 31.28 7.13 -13.14
N ALA A 111 31.19 7.12 -11.81
CA ALA A 111 32.34 7.32 -10.92
C ALA A 111 33.43 6.26 -11.14
N ARG A 112 33.05 4.99 -11.28
CA ARG A 112 33.98 3.90 -11.57
C ARG A 112 34.70 4.09 -12.90
N ASN A 113 34.00 4.53 -13.94
CA ASN A 113 34.60 4.79 -15.25
C ASN A 113 35.60 5.95 -15.20
N LEU A 114 35.25 7.02 -14.47
CA LEU A 114 36.15 8.15 -14.24
C LEU A 114 37.42 7.73 -13.49
N LEU A 115 37.28 6.92 -12.43
CA LEU A 115 38.44 6.40 -11.70
C LEU A 115 39.34 5.54 -12.59
N LYS A 116 38.74 4.70 -13.44
CA LYS A 116 39.49 3.89 -14.41
C LYS A 116 40.23 4.76 -15.42
N SER A 117 39.62 5.82 -15.93
CA SER A 117 40.28 6.74 -16.87
C SER A 117 41.41 7.52 -16.20
N ILE A 118 41.22 7.97 -14.95
CA ILE A 118 42.26 8.66 -14.17
C ILE A 118 43.46 7.73 -13.94
N ALA A 119 43.24 6.46 -13.58
CA ALA A 119 44.31 5.49 -13.39
C ALA A 119 45.14 5.31 -14.68
N LYS A 120 44.46 5.15 -15.83
CA LYS A 120 45.12 5.04 -17.14
C LYS A 120 45.89 6.32 -17.51
N GLN A 121 45.32 7.49 -17.24
CA GLN A 121 45.98 8.77 -17.48
C GLN A 121 47.23 8.93 -16.60
N ARG A 122 47.15 8.57 -15.32
CA ARG A 122 48.30 8.59 -14.40
C ARG A 122 49.42 7.68 -14.87
N GLU A 123 49.08 6.47 -15.31
CA GLU A 123 50.07 5.52 -15.84
C GLU A 123 50.77 6.08 -17.09
N ALA A 124 50.00 6.62 -18.03
CA ALA A 124 50.55 7.26 -19.23
C ALA A 124 51.47 8.45 -18.90
N GLN A 125 51.04 9.31 -17.97
CA GLN A 125 51.85 10.44 -17.48
C GLN A 125 53.15 9.95 -16.82
N GLN A 126 53.08 8.88 -16.02
CA GLN A 126 54.26 8.31 -15.38
C GLN A 126 55.24 7.75 -16.42
N GLN A 127 54.75 7.08 -17.45
CA GLN A 127 55.59 6.59 -18.56
C GLN A 127 56.25 7.74 -19.32
N GLN A 128 55.51 8.80 -19.63
CA GLN A 128 56.05 10.01 -20.26
C GLN A 128 57.15 10.67 -19.42
N LEU A 129 56.92 10.84 -18.12
CA LEU A 129 57.92 11.42 -17.20
C LEU A 129 59.17 10.54 -17.10
N ARG A 130 59.02 9.21 -17.06
CA ARG A 130 60.16 8.28 -17.06
C ARG A 130 60.97 8.39 -18.35
N ALA A 131 60.32 8.50 -19.50
CA ALA A 131 60.99 8.69 -20.79
C ALA A 131 61.77 10.02 -20.81
N LEU A 132 61.15 11.10 -20.34
CA LEU A 132 61.81 12.41 -20.26
C LEU A 132 63.01 12.41 -19.31
N ILE A 133 62.90 11.74 -18.15
CA ILE A 133 64.02 11.58 -17.22
C ILE A 133 65.17 10.82 -17.89
N ALA A 134 64.86 9.73 -18.62
CA ALA A 134 65.87 8.95 -19.33
C ALA A 134 66.57 9.78 -20.42
N GLU A 135 65.82 10.56 -21.18
CA GLU A 135 66.36 11.48 -22.19
C GLU A 135 67.30 12.52 -21.56
N LYS A 136 66.88 13.15 -20.46
CA LYS A 136 67.70 14.17 -19.76
C LYS A 136 68.96 13.57 -19.14
N LYS A 137 68.89 12.35 -18.59
CA LYS A 137 70.06 11.63 -18.11
C LYS A 137 71.05 11.33 -19.23
N MET A 138 70.57 10.89 -20.39
CA MET A 138 71.42 10.65 -21.56
C MET A 138 72.09 11.95 -22.04
N GLN A 139 71.35 13.08 -22.08
CA GLN A 139 71.91 14.38 -22.41
C GLN A 139 73.01 14.80 -21.43
N LEU A 140 72.80 14.58 -20.13
CA LEU A 140 73.77 14.89 -19.09
C LEU A 140 75.06 14.06 -19.26
N GLU A 141 74.96 12.75 -19.45
CA GLU A 141 76.14 11.91 -19.67
C GLU A 141 76.91 12.32 -20.94
N ARG A 142 76.21 12.70 -22.02
CA ARG A 142 76.87 13.25 -23.21
C ARG A 142 77.69 14.51 -22.87
N TYR A 143 77.10 15.46 -22.17
CA TYR A 143 77.80 16.70 -21.78
C TYR A 143 78.96 16.44 -20.83
N ARG A 144 78.82 15.45 -19.94
CA ARG A 144 79.90 15.04 -19.04
C ARG A 144 81.11 14.52 -19.81
N VAL A 145 80.89 13.64 -20.79
CA VAL A 145 81.97 13.10 -21.63
C VAL A 145 82.62 14.20 -22.47
N GLU A 146 81.82 15.10 -23.04
CA GLU A 146 82.32 16.25 -23.80
C GLU A 146 83.18 17.19 -22.93
N TYR A 147 82.73 17.47 -21.71
CA TYR A 147 83.49 18.26 -20.74
C TYR A 147 84.82 17.60 -20.38
N GLU A 148 84.83 16.29 -20.09
CA GLU A 148 86.05 15.56 -19.76
C GLU A 148 87.05 15.56 -20.94
N ALA A 149 86.55 15.44 -22.18
CA ALA A 149 87.39 15.54 -23.37
C ALA A 149 88.01 16.94 -23.51
N LEU A 150 87.24 18.00 -23.29
CA LEU A 150 87.74 19.38 -23.32
C LEU A 150 88.79 19.63 -22.22
N CYS A 151 88.59 19.12 -21.01
CA CYS A 151 89.60 19.25 -19.94
C CYS A 151 90.92 18.55 -20.29
N LYS A 152 90.89 17.42 -21.00
CA LYS A 152 92.11 16.75 -21.48
C LYS A 152 92.84 17.60 -22.50
N VAL A 153 92.11 18.15 -23.48
CA VAL A 153 92.68 19.04 -24.50
C VAL A 153 93.26 20.31 -23.86
N GLU A 154 92.57 20.89 -22.88
CA GLU A 154 93.07 22.05 -22.13
C GLU A 154 94.38 21.72 -21.39
N ALA A 155 94.45 20.56 -20.73
CA ALA A 155 95.67 20.12 -20.05
C ALA A 155 96.83 19.92 -21.04
N GLU A 156 96.59 19.26 -22.18
CA GLU A 156 97.59 19.08 -23.24
C GLU A 156 98.09 20.43 -23.80
N GLN A 157 97.18 21.40 -23.99
CA GLN A 157 97.54 22.74 -24.44
C GLN A 157 98.39 23.48 -23.40
N ASN A 158 98.04 23.40 -22.11
CA ASN A 158 98.82 24.01 -21.04
C ASN A 158 100.23 23.39 -20.93
N GLU A 159 100.34 22.06 -21.01
CA GLU A 159 101.64 21.38 -21.04
C GLU A 159 102.49 21.82 -22.24
N PHE A 160 101.88 21.98 -23.42
CA PHE A 160 102.57 22.49 -24.60
C PHE A 160 103.09 23.92 -24.39
N ILE A 161 102.27 24.79 -23.79
CA ILE A 161 102.67 26.17 -23.47
C ILE A 161 103.84 26.17 -22.48
N ASP A 162 103.75 25.38 -21.41
CA ASP A 162 104.81 25.28 -20.41
C ASP A 162 106.13 24.81 -21.04
N GLN A 163 106.08 23.75 -21.85
CA GLN A 163 107.27 23.28 -22.58
C GLN A 163 107.87 24.36 -23.49
N PHE A 164 107.02 25.13 -24.18
CA PHE A 164 107.47 26.21 -25.07
C PHE A 164 108.10 27.39 -24.28
N ILE A 165 107.58 27.69 -23.08
CA ILE A 165 108.13 28.73 -22.21
C ILE A 165 109.50 28.31 -21.63
N PHE A 166 109.66 27.05 -21.22
CA PHE A 166 110.91 26.54 -20.62
C PHE A 166 112.01 26.20 -21.65
N GLN A 167 111.71 26.17 -22.95
CA GLN A 167 112.69 25.94 -24.02
C GLN A 167 113.37 27.22 -24.57
N LYS A 168 113.04 28.41 -24.03
CA LYS A 168 113.75 29.66 -24.31
C LYS A 168 114.57 30.12 -23.11
#